data_AF-U9TET9-F1
#
_entry.id   AF-U9TET9-F1
#
_cell.length_a   1.000
_cell.length_b   1.000
_cell.length_c   1.000
_cell.angle_alpha   90.00
_cell.angle_beta   90.00
_cell.angle_gamma   90.00
#
_symmetry.space_group_name_H-M   'P 1'
#
loop_
_entity.id
_entity.type
_entity.pdbx_description
1 polymer ?
#
loop_
_entity_poly.entity_id
_entity_poly.type
_entity_poly.pdbx_seq_one_letter_code
_entity_poly.pdbx_strand_id
1 'polypeptide(L)'
;MALDITCGLKCLHSKNIIHRDLHSKNILVSDGKLLIADFGLSKQITEATSNSKANSIGIIEYVEPQCLKSVRNAHSFYKKDQRSDIYSLGVLLWEITSGRPPFHNTEERDWLGYHIYHSDLRENPIEDTPLEYSRLYQKCWDGDPEKRPDIDQVYDDIFSQFNEVIILLKFFFKKLLMIHYRTLN
;
A
#
# COMPACT_ATOMS: atom_id res chain seq x y z
N MET A 1 -3.17 -10.28 -6.39
CA MET A 1 -2.56 -8.93 -6.49
C MET A 1 -2.30 -8.33 -5.12
N ALA A 2 -3.30 -7.73 -4.45
CA ALA A 2 -3.10 -7.06 -3.15
C ALA A 2 -2.50 -8.00 -2.08
N LEU A 3 -3.09 -9.18 -1.90
CA LEU A 3 -2.62 -10.16 -0.93
C LEU A 3 -1.18 -10.63 -1.20
N ASP A 4 -0.75 -10.73 -2.47
CA ASP A 4 0.60 -11.16 -2.83
C ASP A 4 1.64 -10.14 -2.38
N ILE A 5 1.40 -8.85 -2.65
CA ILE A 5 2.28 -7.75 -2.22
C ILE A 5 2.30 -7.68 -0.69
N THR A 6 1.14 -7.74 -0.03
CA THR A 6 1.04 -7.70 1.43
C THR A 6 1.76 -8.88 2.07
N CYS A 7 1.64 -10.10 1.53
CA CYS A 7 2.40 -11.28 1.96
C CYS A 7 3.92 -11.07 1.83
N GLY A 8 4.36 -10.54 0.68
CA GLY A 8 5.77 -10.21 0.45
C GLY A 8 6.29 -9.24 1.50
N LEU A 9 5.56 -8.15 1.75
CA LEU A 9 5.96 -7.13 2.72
C LEU A 9 5.93 -7.67 4.16
N LYS A 10 4.92 -8.46 4.52
CA LYS A 10 4.84 -9.17 5.81
C LYS A 10 6.07 -10.03 6.04
N CYS A 11 6.54 -10.73 5.00
CA CYS A 11 7.73 -11.57 5.05
C CYS A 11 9.03 -10.79 5.29
N LEU A 12 9.12 -9.53 4.82
CA LEU A 12 10.24 -8.64 5.07
C LEU A 12 10.19 -8.07 6.49
N HIS A 13 9.02 -7.55 6.88
CA HIS A 13 8.81 -6.94 8.20
C HIS A 13 9.00 -7.95 9.33
N SER A 14 8.58 -9.22 9.14
CA SER A 14 8.83 -10.30 10.11
C SER A 14 10.33 -10.61 10.30
N LYS A 15 11.18 -10.21 9.35
CA LYS A 15 12.65 -10.32 9.42
C LYS A 15 13.32 -9.01 9.83
N ASN A 16 12.54 -8.01 10.28
CA ASN A 16 13.02 -6.68 10.61
C ASN A 16 13.71 -5.98 9.43
N ILE A 17 13.28 -6.26 8.20
CA ILE A 17 13.77 -5.61 6.97
C ILE A 17 12.72 -4.58 6.54
N ILE A 18 13.16 -3.35 6.31
CA ILE A 18 12.34 -2.26 5.76
C ILE A 18 12.73 -2.11 4.28
N HIS A 19 11.75 -2.07 3.37
CA HIS A 19 11.98 -1.97 1.93
C HIS A 19 12.50 -0.58 1.53
N ARG A 20 11.86 0.48 2.07
CA ARG A 20 12.20 1.91 1.92
C ARG A 20 11.97 2.52 0.53
N ASP A 21 11.69 1.73 -0.49
CA ASP A 21 11.39 2.19 -1.85
C ASP A 21 10.31 1.34 -2.54
N LEU A 22 9.21 1.09 -1.82
CA LEU A 22 8.12 0.25 -2.33
C LEU A 22 7.23 1.06 -3.29
N HIS A 23 7.09 0.63 -4.53
CA HIS A 23 6.24 1.25 -5.56
C HIS A 23 5.97 0.29 -6.72
N SER A 24 5.05 0.61 -7.64
CA SER A 24 4.62 -0.34 -8.68
C SER A 24 5.74 -0.82 -9.61
N LYS A 25 6.75 0.03 -9.90
CA LYS A 25 7.92 -0.40 -10.70
C LYS A 25 8.84 -1.42 -10.01
N ASN A 26 8.69 -1.61 -8.69
CA ASN A 26 9.40 -2.60 -7.88
C ASN A 26 8.53 -3.83 -7.59
N ILE A 27 7.41 -3.98 -8.32
CA ILE A 27 6.56 -5.16 -8.28
C ILE A 27 6.69 -5.92 -9.60
N LEU A 28 7.17 -7.15 -9.52
CA LEU A 28 7.29 -8.06 -10.66
C LEU A 28 6.07 -8.98 -10.75
N VAL A 29 5.78 -9.45 -11.95
CA VAL A 29 4.73 -10.45 -12.19
C VAL A 29 5.38 -11.74 -12.69
N SER A 30 5.13 -12.84 -11.98
CA SER A 30 5.58 -14.18 -12.37
C SER A 30 4.46 -15.17 -12.13
N ASP A 31 4.06 -15.93 -13.16
CA ASP A 31 3.02 -16.97 -13.08
C ASP A 31 1.72 -16.49 -12.41
N GLY A 32 1.29 -15.26 -12.74
CA GLY A 32 0.09 -14.66 -12.17
C GLY A 32 0.21 -14.18 -10.72
N LYS A 33 1.40 -14.23 -10.12
CA LYS A 33 1.69 -13.72 -8.78
C LYS A 33 2.51 -12.43 -8.84
N LEU A 34 2.27 -11.55 -7.88
CA LEU A 34 3.03 -10.31 -7.72
C LEU A 34 4.14 -10.51 -6.69
N LEU A 35 5.35 -10.06 -7.00
CA LEU A 35 6.55 -10.24 -6.18
C LEU A 35 7.22 -8.89 -5.94
N ILE A 36 7.62 -8.61 -4.69
CA ILE A 36 8.41 -7.41 -4.36
C ILE A 36 9.86 -7.64 -4.82
N ALA A 37 10.43 -6.63 -5.48
CA ALA A 37 11.79 -6.61 -5.98
C ALA A 37 12.52 -5.31 -5.62
N ASP A 38 13.80 -5.23 -6.01
CA ASP A 38 14.71 -4.11 -5.74
C ASP A 38 14.94 -3.79 -4.26
N PHE A 39 15.81 -4.59 -3.66
CA PHE A 39 16.24 -4.43 -2.27
C PHE A 39 17.44 -3.49 -2.10
N GLY A 40 17.83 -2.72 -3.13
CA GLY A 40 19.04 -1.88 -3.11
C GLY A 40 19.03 -0.81 -2.01
N LEU A 41 17.84 -0.40 -1.58
CA LEU A 41 17.64 0.59 -0.51
C LEU A 41 17.14 -0.03 0.80
N SER A 42 16.90 -1.34 0.81
CA SER A 42 16.39 -2.05 1.97
C SER A 42 17.39 -2.02 3.12
N LYS A 43 16.90 -2.00 4.35
CA LYS A 43 17.75 -1.93 5.54
C LYS A 43 17.19 -2.76 6.68
N GLN A 44 18.07 -3.43 7.42
CA GLN A 44 17.69 -4.04 8.68
C GLN A 44 17.46 -2.95 9.73
N ILE A 45 16.42 -3.09 10.56
CA ILE A 45 16.07 -2.09 11.59
C ILE A 45 17.26 -1.77 12.52
N THR A 46 18.08 -2.78 12.83
CA THR A 46 19.29 -2.71 13.66
C THR A 46 20.38 -1.84 13.03
N GLU A 47 20.50 -1.82 11.71
CA GLU A 47 21.46 -1.01 10.97
C GLU A 47 20.94 0.40 10.69
N ALA A 48 19.63 0.61 10.75
CA ALA A 48 18.99 1.90 10.49
C ALA A 48 19.32 2.99 11.54
N THR A 49 20.07 2.67 12.59
CA THR A 49 20.68 3.62 13.55
C THR A 49 21.96 4.27 13.04
N SER A 50 22.59 3.73 11.99
CA SER A 50 23.71 4.39 11.32
C SER A 50 23.19 5.53 10.42
N ASN A 51 23.71 6.74 10.64
CA ASN A 51 23.45 7.99 9.89
C ASN A 51 23.85 7.89 8.41
N SER A 52 23.27 6.96 7.65
CA SER A 52 23.46 6.88 6.21
C SER A 52 22.73 8.07 5.57
N LYS A 53 23.49 9.11 5.25
CA LYS A 53 23.12 10.42 4.68
C LYS A 53 22.39 10.38 3.32
N ALA A 54 21.91 9.23 2.88
CA ALA A 54 21.19 9.08 1.61
C ALA A 54 19.87 8.34 1.87
N ASN A 55 18.85 9.06 2.34
CA ASN A 55 17.49 8.72 1.94
C ASN A 55 17.36 9.22 0.51
N SER A 56 17.58 8.36 -0.49
CA SER A 56 17.12 8.66 -1.84
C SER A 56 15.64 8.99 -1.77
N ILE A 57 15.26 10.07 -2.43
CA ILE A 57 13.87 10.42 -2.63
C ILE A 57 13.39 9.41 -3.67
N GLY A 58 12.67 8.39 -3.21
CA GLY A 58 12.03 7.40 -4.07
C GLY A 58 11.00 8.06 -4.99
N ILE A 59 10.09 7.27 -5.56
CA ILE A 59 9.02 7.81 -6.40
C ILE A 59 8.03 8.60 -5.53
N ILE A 60 7.94 9.92 -5.75
CA ILE A 60 7.28 10.91 -4.86
C ILE A 60 5.89 10.47 -4.41
N GLU A 61 5.12 9.90 -5.34
CA GLU A 61 3.76 9.42 -5.14
C GLU A 61 3.62 8.36 -4.05
N TYR A 62 4.68 7.60 -3.77
CA TYR A 62 4.73 6.53 -2.78
C TYR A 62 5.53 6.94 -1.52
N VAL A 63 6.16 8.11 -1.53
CA VAL A 63 6.98 8.58 -0.41
C VAL A 63 6.09 9.21 0.66
N GLU A 64 6.24 8.75 1.91
CA GLU A 64 5.44 9.29 3.00
C GLU A 64 5.71 10.78 3.31
N PRO A 65 4.73 11.53 3.83
CA PRO A 65 4.81 12.98 4.04
C PRO A 65 6.02 13.43 4.88
N GLN A 66 6.38 12.65 5.90
CA GLN A 66 7.48 13.01 6.81
C GLN A 66 8.86 12.95 6.14
N CYS A 67 9.03 12.06 5.14
CA CYS A 67 10.23 12.06 4.31
C CYS A 67 10.33 13.34 3.47
N LEU A 68 9.21 13.81 2.91
CA LEU A 68 9.16 15.01 2.06
C LEU A 68 9.46 16.30 2.86
N LYS A 69 9.07 16.35 4.13
CA LYS A 69 9.47 17.41 5.07
C LYS A 69 10.99 17.47 5.27
N SER A 70 11.61 16.31 5.50
CA SER A 70 13.04 16.20 5.83
C SER A 70 13.96 16.69 4.70
N VAL A 71 13.58 16.47 3.44
CA VAL A 71 14.31 16.95 2.26
C VAL A 71 14.36 18.47 2.21
N ARG A 72 13.29 19.14 2.63
CA ARG A 72 13.17 20.60 2.57
C ARG A 72 13.80 21.30 3.78
N ASN A 73 14.05 20.58 4.87
CA ASN A 73 14.68 21.12 6.05
C ASN A 73 15.94 20.32 6.39
N ALA A 74 17.11 20.85 5.98
CA ALA A 74 18.42 20.22 6.18
C ALA A 74 18.76 19.86 7.65
N HIS A 75 18.00 20.38 8.63
CA HIS A 75 18.18 20.10 10.05
C HIS A 75 17.22 19.03 10.62
N SER A 76 16.32 18.46 9.80
CA SER A 76 15.38 17.43 10.22
C SER A 76 15.64 16.16 9.42
N PHE A 77 16.22 15.13 10.04
CA PHE A 77 16.37 13.82 9.42
C PHE A 77 15.21 12.92 9.84
N TYR A 78 14.36 12.53 8.90
CA TYR A 78 13.34 11.52 9.15
C TYR A 78 13.90 10.12 8.88
N LYS A 79 13.81 9.26 9.88
CA LYS A 79 14.23 7.86 9.77
C LYS A 79 13.03 7.03 9.31
N LYS A 80 13.10 6.50 8.08
CA LYS A 80 12.14 5.52 7.58
C LYS A 80 12.11 4.29 8.48
N ASP A 81 10.91 3.78 8.74
CA ASP A 81 10.66 2.53 9.45
C ASP A 81 9.62 1.68 8.71
N GLN A 82 9.12 0.61 9.31
CA GLN A 82 8.14 -0.27 8.66
C GLN A 82 6.88 0.49 8.22
N ARG A 83 6.49 1.57 8.91
CA ARG A 83 5.31 2.38 8.60
C ARG A 83 5.51 3.22 7.35
N SER A 84 6.75 3.45 6.93
CA SER A 84 7.08 4.02 5.62
C SER A 84 6.66 3.09 4.48
N ASP A 85 6.90 1.79 4.65
CA ASP A 85 6.46 0.80 3.68
C ASP A 85 4.93 0.63 3.71
N ILE A 86 4.29 0.75 4.88
CA ILE A 86 2.82 0.72 4.98
C ILE A 86 2.17 1.88 4.21
N TYR A 87 2.74 3.08 4.29
CA TYR A 87 2.27 4.21 3.47
C TYR A 87 2.33 3.88 1.98
N SER A 88 3.49 3.38 1.54
CA SER A 88 3.73 2.98 0.15
C SER A 88 2.77 1.87 -0.31
N LEU A 89 2.49 0.90 0.59
CA LEU A 89 1.51 -0.15 0.36
C LEU A 89 0.10 0.45 0.20
N GLY A 90 -0.30 1.44 1.01
CA GLY A 90 -1.58 2.14 0.84
C GLY A 90 -1.76 2.72 -0.57
N VAL A 91 -0.72 3.39 -1.08
CA VAL A 91 -0.72 3.92 -2.45
C VAL A 91 -0.84 2.81 -3.50
N LEU A 92 -0.11 1.70 -3.32
CA LEU A 92 -0.23 0.52 -4.20
C LEU A 92 -1.62 -0.11 -4.16
N LEU A 93 -2.25 -0.23 -2.99
CA LEU A 93 -3.59 -0.80 -2.85
C LEU A 93 -4.63 0.06 -3.58
N TRP A 94 -4.48 1.39 -3.54
CA TRP A 94 -5.29 2.31 -4.34
C TRP A 94 -4.98 2.20 -5.84
N GLU A 95 -3.72 2.05 -6.24
CA GLU A 95 -3.34 1.89 -7.66
C GLU A 95 -3.93 0.62 -8.27
N ILE A 96 -4.03 -0.46 -7.48
CA ILE A 96 -4.68 -1.71 -7.88
C ILE A 96 -6.18 -1.48 -8.15
N THR A 97 -6.88 -0.69 -7.33
CA THR A 97 -8.31 -0.43 -7.51
C THR A 97 -8.59 0.56 -8.62
N SER A 98 -7.72 1.56 -8.79
CA SER A 98 -7.88 2.60 -9.81
C SER A 98 -7.45 2.15 -11.20
N GLY A 99 -6.56 1.16 -11.29
CA GLY A 99 -6.00 0.66 -12.55
C GLY A 99 -5.10 1.69 -13.25
N ARG A 100 -4.64 2.73 -12.55
CA ARG A 100 -3.85 3.83 -13.11
C ARG A 100 -2.80 4.35 -12.12
N PRO A 101 -1.69 4.93 -12.62
CA PRO A 101 -0.67 5.49 -11.74
C PRO A 101 -1.24 6.56 -10.78
N PRO A 102 -0.74 6.63 -9.53
CA PRO A 102 -1.12 7.70 -8.60
C PRO A 102 -0.75 9.07 -9.16
N PHE A 103 -1.60 10.05 -8.92
CA PHE A 103 -1.48 11.45 -9.33
C PHE A 103 -1.30 11.64 -10.85
N HIS A 104 -1.80 10.71 -11.67
CA HIS A 104 -1.65 10.76 -13.13
C HIS A 104 -2.19 12.04 -13.78
N ASN A 105 -3.24 12.66 -13.20
CA ASN A 105 -3.89 13.88 -13.71
C ASN A 105 -3.42 15.16 -13.01
N THR A 106 -2.41 15.10 -12.14
CA THR A 106 -1.94 16.30 -11.43
C THR A 106 -1.14 17.18 -12.37
N GLU A 107 -1.59 18.43 -12.59
CA GLU A 107 -0.91 19.40 -13.43
C GLU A 107 0.37 19.95 -12.77
N GLU A 108 0.34 20.20 -11.45
CA GLU A 108 1.47 20.74 -10.68
C GLU A 108 2.43 19.64 -10.18
N ARG A 109 2.97 18.82 -11.09
CA ARG A 109 3.87 17.70 -10.72
C ARG A 109 5.10 18.13 -9.91
N ASP A 110 5.69 19.27 -10.25
CA ASP A 110 6.87 19.80 -9.54
C ASP A 110 6.58 20.15 -8.07
N TRP A 111 5.31 20.43 -7.74
CA TRP A 111 4.85 20.76 -6.39
C TRP A 111 4.14 19.60 -5.69
N LEU A 112 4.05 18.43 -6.31
CA LEU A 112 3.31 17.29 -5.76
C LEU A 112 3.78 16.93 -4.36
N GLY A 113 5.09 16.82 -4.14
CA GLY A 113 5.63 16.50 -2.81
C GLY A 113 5.33 17.57 -1.76
N TYR A 114 5.17 18.84 -2.17
CA TYR A 114 4.72 19.90 -1.27
C TYR A 114 3.25 19.70 -0.89
N HIS A 115 2.38 19.46 -1.88
CA HIS A 115 0.95 19.26 -1.65
C HIS A 115 0.65 18.01 -0.81
N ILE A 116 1.34 16.90 -1.06
CA ILE A 116 1.24 15.68 -0.24
C ILE A 116 1.56 15.98 1.23
N TYR A 117 2.60 16.77 1.49
CA TYR A 117 3.05 17.07 2.84
C TYR A 117 2.25 18.19 3.53
N HIS A 118 2.04 19.33 2.89
CA HIS A 118 1.42 20.51 3.50
C HIS A 118 -0.11 20.50 3.46
N SER A 119 -0.69 19.95 2.39
CA SER A 119 -2.14 19.97 2.16
C SER A 119 -2.79 18.61 2.42
N ASP A 120 -2.01 17.64 2.89
CA ASP A 120 -2.41 16.24 3.03
C ASP A 120 -3.03 15.68 1.74
N LEU A 121 -2.52 16.11 0.57
CA LEU A 121 -3.06 15.68 -0.72
C LEU A 121 -2.98 14.15 -0.83
N ARG A 122 -4.12 13.54 -1.15
CA ARG A 122 -4.27 12.10 -1.44
C ARG A 122 -5.14 11.93 -2.67
N GLU A 123 -5.07 10.74 -3.25
CA GLU A 123 -6.00 10.35 -4.30
C GLU A 123 -7.43 10.18 -3.76
N ASN A 124 -8.41 10.46 -4.61
CA ASN A 124 -9.81 10.26 -4.27
C ASN A 124 -10.14 8.76 -4.26
N PRO A 125 -11.03 8.29 -3.36
CA PRO A 125 -11.56 6.94 -3.42
C PRO A 125 -12.17 6.63 -4.79
N ILE A 126 -11.96 5.41 -5.26
CA ILE A 126 -12.50 4.94 -6.55
C ILE A 126 -13.93 4.44 -6.32
N GLU A 127 -14.85 4.90 -7.17
CA GLU A 127 -16.23 4.41 -7.20
C GLU A 127 -16.26 2.88 -7.33
N ASP A 128 -17.26 2.24 -6.72
CA ASP A 128 -17.41 0.77 -6.67
C ASP A 128 -16.31 -0.02 -5.92
N THR A 129 -15.30 0.64 -5.35
CA THR A 129 -14.37 -0.04 -4.43
C THR A 129 -15.09 -0.39 -3.13
N PRO A 130 -14.98 -1.64 -2.61
CA PRO A 130 -15.56 -2.00 -1.33
C PRO A 130 -15.14 -1.04 -0.22
N LEU A 131 -16.11 -0.56 0.57
CA LEU A 131 -15.89 0.49 1.57
C LEU A 131 -14.79 0.16 2.58
N GLU A 132 -14.71 -1.10 3.01
CA GLU A 132 -13.67 -1.54 3.95
C GLU A 132 -12.29 -1.58 3.29
N TYR A 133 -12.22 -1.90 2.01
CA TYR A 133 -10.96 -1.86 1.25
C TYR A 133 -10.50 -0.42 1.05
N SER A 134 -11.43 0.49 0.75
CA SER A 134 -11.11 1.91 0.61
C SER A 134 -10.63 2.52 1.92
N ARG A 135 -11.32 2.21 3.02
CA ARG A 135 -10.89 2.63 4.37
C ARG A 135 -9.53 2.08 4.72
N LEU A 136 -9.24 0.83 4.37
CA LEU A 136 -7.96 0.20 4.65
C LEU A 136 -6.79 0.94 3.98
N TYR A 137 -6.83 1.14 2.66
CA TYR A 137 -5.71 1.84 2.00
C TYR A 137 -5.65 3.30 2.46
N GLN A 138 -6.78 3.92 2.82
CA GLN A 138 -6.80 5.25 3.39
C GLN A 138 -6.15 5.34 4.76
N LYS A 139 -6.30 4.30 5.58
CA LYS A 139 -5.62 4.18 6.88
C LYS A 139 -4.12 3.92 6.70
N CYS A 140 -3.74 3.15 5.67
CA CYS A 140 -2.34 2.85 5.37
C CYS A 140 -1.55 4.11 4.99
N TRP A 141 -2.14 5.04 4.22
CA TRP A 141 -1.46 6.27 3.78
C TRP A 141 -1.72 7.50 4.66
N ASP A 142 -2.12 7.31 5.92
CA ASP A 142 -2.35 8.41 6.87
C ASP A 142 -1.06 9.26 7.00
N GLY A 143 -1.25 10.58 7.08
CA GLY A 143 -0.13 11.52 7.22
C GLY A 143 0.65 11.33 8.53
N ASP A 144 -0.01 10.85 9.58
CA ASP A 144 0.59 10.46 10.85
C ASP A 144 1.00 8.97 10.83
N PRO A 145 2.31 8.64 10.87
CA PRO A 145 2.77 7.25 10.90
C PRO A 145 2.18 6.42 12.04
N GLU A 146 1.91 7.02 13.19
CA GLU A 146 1.40 6.31 14.37
C GLU A 146 -0.05 5.80 14.19
N LYS A 147 -0.79 6.36 13.24
CA LYS A 147 -2.17 5.95 12.93
C LYS A 147 -2.25 4.80 11.93
N ARG A 148 -1.14 4.51 11.25
CA ARG A 148 -1.08 3.46 10.23
C ARG A 148 -1.12 2.09 10.91
N PRO A 149 -1.86 1.12 10.35
CA PRO A 149 -1.84 -0.26 10.83
C PRO A 149 -0.45 -0.88 10.64
N ASP A 150 -0.12 -1.90 11.43
CA ASP A 150 1.00 -2.76 11.11
C ASP A 150 0.67 -3.72 9.95
N ILE A 151 1.68 -4.39 9.42
CA ILE A 151 1.51 -5.29 8.27
C ILE A 151 0.63 -6.51 8.55
N ASP A 152 0.55 -6.94 9.81
CA ASP A 152 -0.26 -8.08 10.21
C ASP A 152 -1.75 -7.70 10.16
N GLN A 153 -2.09 -6.52 10.70
CA GLN A 153 -3.44 -5.93 10.59
C GLN A 153 -3.87 -5.74 9.14
N VAL A 154 -2.99 -5.20 8.27
CA VAL A 154 -3.30 -5.02 6.85
C VAL A 154 -3.56 -6.36 6.16
N TYR A 155 -2.76 -7.38 6.47
CA TYR A 155 -2.96 -8.73 5.94
C TYR A 155 -4.31 -9.31 6.37
N ASP A 156 -4.63 -9.24 7.65
CA ASP A 156 -5.87 -9.79 8.20
C ASP A 156 -7.12 -9.08 7.62
N ASP A 157 -7.06 -7.75 7.45
CA ASP A 157 -8.14 -6.96 6.85
C ASP A 157 -8.37 -7.33 5.38
N ILE A 158 -7.32 -7.47 4.56
CA ILE A 158 -7.44 -7.89 3.15
C ILE A 158 -7.95 -9.33 3.06
N PHE A 159 -7.41 -10.22 3.90
CA PHE A 159 -7.77 -11.63 3.89
C PHE A 159 -9.23 -11.86 4.29
N SER A 160 -9.71 -11.11 5.28
CA SER A 160 -11.11 -11.17 5.73
C SER A 160 -12.07 -10.75 4.61
N GLN A 161 -11.78 -9.64 3.94
CA GLN A 161 -12.60 -9.14 2.82
C GLN A 161 -12.62 -10.12 1.63
N PHE A 162 -11.49 -10.76 1.34
CA PHE A 162 -11.43 -11.77 0.26
C PHE A 162 -12.30 -12.99 0.57
N ASN A 163 -12.31 -13.44 1.83
CA ASN A 163 -13.14 -14.56 2.26
C ASN A 163 -14.63 -14.21 2.22
N GLU A 164 -15.02 -12.99 2.61
CA GLU A 164 -16.41 -12.55 2.52
C GLU A 164 -16.94 -12.60 1.08
N VAL A 165 -16.17 -12.11 0.11
CA VAL A 165 -16.54 -12.17 -1.31
C VAL A 165 -16.67 -13.61 -1.79
N ILE A 166 -15.74 -14.49 -1.42
CA ILE A 166 -15.82 -15.92 -1.78
C ILE A 166 -17.04 -16.58 -1.13
N ILE A 167 -17.33 -16.29 0.13
CA ILE A 167 -18.49 -16.83 0.85
C ILE A 167 -19.78 -16.34 0.20
N LEU A 168 -19.86 -15.04 -0.13
CA LEU A 168 -21.01 -14.46 -0.83
C LEU A 168 -21.20 -15.10 -2.20
N LEU A 169 -20.14 -15.22 -3.01
CA LEU A 169 -20.22 -15.90 -4.30
C LEU A 169 -20.69 -17.36 -4.13
N LYS A 170 -20.11 -18.11 -3.20
CA LYS A 170 -20.55 -19.49 -2.89
C LYS A 170 -22.02 -19.54 -2.47
N PHE A 171 -22.48 -18.60 -1.65
CA PHE A 171 -23.88 -18.50 -1.22
C PHE A 171 -24.81 -18.18 -2.39
N PHE A 172 -24.46 -17.20 -3.23
CA PHE A 172 -25.20 -16.84 -4.44
C PHE A 172 -25.29 -18.01 -5.42
N PHE A 173 -24.18 -18.69 -5.71
CA PHE A 173 -24.16 -19.87 -6.57
C PHE A 173 -25.03 -21.01 -6.01
N LYS A 174 -24.97 -21.27 -4.69
CA LYS A 174 -25.83 -22.28 -4.04
C LYS A 174 -27.31 -21.92 -4.15
N LYS A 175 -27.67 -20.64 -3.99
CA LYS A 175 -29.06 -20.17 -4.11
C LYS A 175 -29.55 -20.24 -5.56
N LEU A 176 -28.71 -19.91 -6.54
CA LEU A 176 -29.00 -20.05 -7.98
C LEU A 176 -29.25 -21.52 -8.37
N LEU A 177 -28.39 -22.43 -7.90
CA LEU A 177 -28.56 -23.88 -8.08
C LEU A 177 -29.88 -24.40 -7.47
N MET A 178 -30.28 -23.91 -6.30
CA MET A 178 -31.55 -24.30 -5.69
C MET A 178 -32.78 -23.78 -6.46
N ILE A 179 -32.68 -22.62 -7.10
CA ILE A 179 -33.76 -22.08 -7.95
C ILE A 179 -33.92 -22.93 -9.22
N HIS A 180 -32.80 -23.31 -9.85
CA HIS A 180 -32.81 -24.20 -11.01
C HIS A 180 -33.33 -25.61 -10.69
N TYR A 181 -33.01 -26.15 -9.51
CA TYR A 181 -33.52 -27.47 -9.10
C TYR A 181 -35.04 -27.50 -8.83
N ARG A 182 -35.64 -26.36 -8.47
CA ARG A 182 -37.09 -26.24 -8.22
C ARG A 182 -37.92 -25.98 -9.46
N THR A 183 -37.30 -25.65 -10.58
CA THR A 183 -37.98 -25.41 -11.87
C THR A 183 -37.97 -26.62 -12.80
N LEU A 184 -37.30 -27.71 -12.38
CA LEU A 184 -37.17 -28.98 -13.13
C LEU A 184 -37.98 -30.14 -12.52
N ASN A 185 -38.78 -29.89 -11.48
CA ASN A 185 -39.78 -30.82 -10.90
C ASN A 185 -41.16 -30.16 -10.96
#